data_AF-A0A093Y2T9-F1
#
_entry.id   AF-A0A093Y2T9-F1
#
_cell.length_a   1.000
_cell.length_b   1.000
_cell.length_c   1.000
_cell.angle_alpha   90.00
_cell.angle_beta   90.00
_cell.angle_gamma   90.00
#
_symmetry.space_group_name_H-M   'P 1'
#
loop_
_entity.id
_entity.type
_entity.pdbx_description
1 polymer ?
#
loop_
_entity_poly.entity_id
_entity_poly.type
_entity_poly.pdbx_seq_one_letter_code
_entity_poly.pdbx_strand_id
1 'polypeptide(L)'
;MESPLFFFRLSSYKIYTEQLPDSRPSGVRHAISASSPGLPALQLKRKCTRELPACSMCARLSKSCVYPPKVHSVDDNNGSSVLQRGDGSQQRLEPGLTLGIRHGIEGLSRSEIAGQTPELASRESNLATNSKPEAGLPKFSEVPPEGVRPASSALYSLAKEQYHRVESDCLISLQLVQSAILIAVYEIGHGIYPAGYLSIGHAARLGIMIGLHDRKNAAQLFKGPETLSQCEEELRVWWAIIILDRYVNVGVSGLPLATPEPRQGALLPCAESNWNRGEFGSNQPLFVSSFGNNTEVGSFAKTCQASHVLGLILRHRDDRSNNSIDAQFRLSEAKQLHLTLVALNRHLAQNIHAFVDGSSTDIAAALCYSARIILYEMYACNEHYGQPRLSDEAWMQQASMEGLKEVTRSVYQLAQKILDVAVVTDSHLLSKSLLVCHCLYQASSECAWFIREDKTIEEVACLEAMVMLLRAIGKKWHIAKEYIKGLDAEGDLASIGK
;
A
#
# COMPACT_ATOMS: atom_id res chain seq x y z
N MET A 1 -34.95 21.91 -10.95
CA MET A 1 -34.12 22.92 -10.28
C MET A 1 -34.17 22.65 -8.80
N GLU A 2 -32.99 22.58 -8.21
CA GLU A 2 -32.65 22.65 -6.77
C GLU A 2 -32.97 21.48 -5.82
N SER A 3 -31.87 20.92 -5.32
CA SER A 3 -31.68 20.07 -4.14
C SER A 3 -32.28 20.67 -2.86
N PRO A 4 -32.40 19.87 -1.79
CA PRO A 4 -31.45 20.09 -0.70
C PRO A 4 -30.96 18.82 0.04
N LEU A 5 -29.67 18.91 0.39
CA LEU A 5 -28.94 18.37 1.53
C LEU A 5 -29.78 17.78 2.69
N PHE A 6 -29.49 16.53 3.07
CA PHE A 6 -29.76 16.01 4.42
C PHE A 6 -28.55 15.26 4.98
N PHE A 7 -27.90 15.90 5.95
CA PHE A 7 -27.01 15.31 6.94
C PHE A 7 -27.81 14.36 7.83
N PHE A 8 -27.34 13.12 8.06
CA PHE A 8 -27.79 12.33 9.20
C PHE A 8 -26.63 11.84 10.06
N ARG A 9 -26.80 12.18 11.34
CA ARG A 9 -26.03 11.88 12.54
C ARG A 9 -26.28 10.41 12.90
N LEU A 10 -25.26 9.54 12.85
CA LEU A 10 -25.37 8.18 13.41
C LEU A 10 -24.99 8.23 14.89
N SER A 11 -25.99 8.44 15.74
CA SER A 11 -25.95 8.11 17.16
C SER A 11 -27.14 7.21 17.44
N SER A 12 -26.86 6.07 18.08
CA SER A 12 -27.82 5.15 18.70
C SER A 12 -28.51 4.14 17.77
N TYR A 13 -27.83 3.02 17.52
CA TYR A 13 -28.50 1.72 17.39
C TYR A 13 -27.92 0.77 18.44
N LYS A 14 -28.73 0.48 19.47
CA LYS A 14 -28.50 -0.60 20.43
C LYS A 14 -28.95 -1.90 19.75
N ILE A 15 -28.01 -2.82 19.51
CA ILE A 15 -28.33 -4.19 19.11
C ILE A 15 -28.61 -4.99 20.38
N TYR A 16 -29.71 -5.75 20.35
CA TYR A 16 -30.20 -6.61 21.42
C TYR A 16 -29.17 -7.70 21.78
N THR A 17 -28.86 -7.83 23.07
CA THR A 17 -28.28 -9.05 23.65
C THR A 17 -29.14 -9.50 24.83
N GLU A 18 -29.42 -10.79 24.87
CA GLU A 18 -30.25 -11.47 25.86
C GLU A 18 -29.72 -11.29 27.29
N GLN A 19 -30.65 -11.13 28.24
CA GLN A 19 -30.42 -10.90 29.66
C GLN A 19 -30.28 -12.22 30.43
N LEU A 20 -29.27 -12.33 31.31
CA LEU A 20 -29.30 -13.13 32.54
C LEU A 20 -28.48 -12.41 33.65
N PRO A 21 -28.76 -12.65 34.95
CA PRO A 21 -28.98 -11.56 35.90
C PRO A 21 -27.80 -11.15 36.79
N ASP A 22 -28.04 -9.95 37.33
CA ASP A 22 -27.34 -9.07 38.27
C ASP A 22 -26.61 -9.71 39.47
N SER A 23 -25.40 -9.21 39.73
CA SER A 23 -24.84 -9.15 41.10
C SER A 23 -23.78 -8.03 41.20
N ARG A 24 -24.17 -6.89 41.80
CA ARG A 24 -23.27 -5.82 42.31
C ARG A 24 -22.64 -6.22 43.64
N PRO A 25 -21.51 -5.60 44.06
CA PRO A 25 -21.54 -4.35 44.87
C PRO A 25 -20.44 -3.32 44.45
N SER A 26 -20.68 -2.01 44.38
CA SER A 26 -20.74 -0.96 45.44
C SER A 26 -19.39 -0.32 45.82
N GLY A 27 -19.31 1.02 45.64
CA GLY A 27 -18.38 1.95 46.32
C GLY A 27 -17.14 2.36 45.50
N VAL A 28 -16.65 3.60 45.45
CA VAL A 28 -16.89 4.83 46.22
C VAL A 28 -16.48 6.03 45.34
N ARG A 29 -17.26 7.11 45.37
CA ARG A 29 -16.93 8.42 44.78
C ARG A 29 -16.15 9.26 45.79
N HIS A 30 -15.15 10.01 45.33
CA HIS A 30 -14.77 11.27 45.97
C HIS A 30 -14.47 12.35 44.92
N ALA A 31 -15.19 13.45 45.04
CA ALA A 31 -14.92 14.74 44.42
C ALA A 31 -14.43 15.68 45.53
N ILE A 32 -13.34 16.41 45.30
CA ILE A 32 -12.98 17.62 46.07
C ILE A 32 -12.41 18.66 45.10
N SER A 33 -12.83 19.90 45.32
CA SER A 33 -12.67 21.12 44.53
C SER A 33 -11.35 21.89 44.74
N ALA A 34 -10.95 22.58 43.66
CA ALA A 34 -10.39 23.94 43.56
C ALA A 34 -9.12 24.35 44.34
N SER A 35 -8.08 24.75 43.59
CA SER A 35 -7.46 26.10 43.60
C SER A 35 -6.27 26.17 42.63
N SER A 36 -6.23 27.22 41.79
CA SER A 36 -5.09 27.58 40.92
C SER A 36 -4.14 28.54 41.62
N PRO A 37 -2.87 28.59 41.18
CA PRO A 37 -2.35 29.83 40.60
C PRO A 37 -1.61 29.62 39.27
N GLY A 38 -1.51 30.70 38.49
CA GLY A 38 -1.30 30.71 37.05
C GLY A 38 0.12 30.50 36.53
N LEU A 39 0.16 30.05 35.27
CA LEU A 39 1.32 30.00 34.38
C LEU A 39 0.91 30.54 32.99
N PRO A 40 1.83 31.14 32.22
CA PRO A 40 1.53 32.03 31.11
C PRO A 40 0.99 31.29 29.88
N ALA A 41 -0.01 31.91 29.23
CA ALA A 41 -0.63 31.40 28.01
C ALA A 41 0.36 31.39 26.84
N LEU A 42 0.73 30.18 26.40
CA LEU A 42 1.32 29.94 25.08
C LEU A 42 0.36 30.44 23.99
N GLN A 43 0.65 31.61 23.43
CA GLN A 43 -0.05 32.11 22.25
C GLN A 43 0.28 31.22 21.05
N LEU A 44 -0.68 30.40 20.65
CA LEU A 44 -0.70 29.71 19.36
C LEU A 44 -0.53 30.74 18.23
N LYS A 45 0.63 30.77 17.58
CA LYS A 45 0.87 31.52 16.33
C LYS A 45 -0.04 30.95 15.23
N ARG A 46 -1.24 31.52 15.07
CA ARG A 46 -2.17 31.21 13.97
C ARG A 46 -2.01 32.24 12.85
N LYS A 47 -2.04 31.79 11.59
CA LYS A 47 -1.80 32.61 10.38
C LYS A 47 -2.79 33.79 10.31
N CYS A 48 -2.28 35.01 10.15
CA CYS A 48 -3.04 36.25 9.94
C CYS A 48 -3.06 36.59 8.44
N THR A 49 -4.23 36.90 7.86
CA THR A 49 -4.37 37.17 6.40
C THR A 49 -3.83 38.54 5.97
N ARG A 50 -3.51 39.43 6.92
CA ARG A 50 -2.87 40.75 6.69
C ARG A 50 -3.59 41.71 5.72
N GLU A 51 -4.88 41.50 5.45
CA GLU A 51 -5.71 42.45 4.69
C GLU A 51 -5.90 43.79 5.44
N LEU A 52 -5.83 44.92 4.73
CA LEU A 52 -6.11 46.26 5.28
C LEU A 52 -7.56 46.65 4.94
N PRO A 53 -8.32 47.31 5.85
CA PRO A 53 -7.91 47.87 7.14
C PRO A 53 -7.91 46.89 8.33
N ALA A 54 -8.45 45.67 8.18
CA ALA A 54 -8.40 44.61 9.20
C ALA A 54 -8.41 43.21 8.57
N CYS A 55 -7.65 42.26 9.14
CA CYS A 55 -7.68 40.87 8.68
C CYS A 55 -9.04 40.20 8.97
N SER A 56 -9.40 39.16 8.20
CA SER A 56 -10.69 38.47 8.33
C SER A 56 -10.99 37.97 9.74
N MET A 57 -9.95 37.64 10.51
CA MET A 57 -10.08 37.20 11.90
C MET A 57 -10.42 38.36 12.85
N CYS A 58 -9.73 39.49 12.74
CA CYS A 58 -10.01 40.67 13.57
C CYS A 58 -11.38 41.27 13.23
N ALA A 59 -11.76 41.24 11.95
CA ALA A 59 -13.10 41.62 11.49
C ALA A 59 -14.19 40.73 12.11
N ARG A 60 -14.00 39.39 12.08
CA ARG A 60 -14.96 38.44 12.67
C ARG A 60 -15.07 38.52 14.18
N LEU A 61 -14.00 38.90 14.86
CA LEU A 61 -13.95 39.02 16.33
C LEU A 61 -14.28 40.44 16.83
N SER A 62 -14.64 41.37 15.94
CA SER A 62 -14.91 42.77 16.26
C SER A 62 -13.79 43.44 17.07
N LYS A 63 -12.52 43.14 16.74
CA LYS A 63 -11.33 43.72 17.38
C LYS A 63 -10.56 44.60 16.40
N SER A 64 -9.91 45.66 16.90
CA SER A 64 -9.06 46.51 16.05
C SER A 64 -7.78 45.77 15.66
N CYS A 65 -7.37 45.92 14.40
CA CYS A 65 -6.18 45.28 13.85
C CYS A 65 -5.02 46.29 13.82
N VAL A 66 -3.92 45.98 14.52
CA VAL A 66 -2.74 46.86 14.60
C VAL A 66 -1.61 46.23 13.79
N TYR A 67 -1.13 46.93 12.74
CA TYR A 67 0.02 46.53 11.96
C TYR A 67 1.23 47.41 12.31
N PRO A 68 2.41 46.82 12.60
CA PRO A 68 3.61 47.61 12.81
C PRO A 68 4.04 48.29 11.50
N PRO A 69 4.58 49.53 11.54
CA PRO A 69 5.04 50.24 10.36
C PRO A 69 6.23 49.51 9.70
N LYS A 70 6.26 49.47 8.37
CA LYS A 70 7.36 48.87 7.59
C LYS A 70 8.61 49.74 7.69
N VAL A 71 9.72 49.15 8.10
CA VAL A 71 11.06 49.76 8.00
C VAL A 71 11.52 49.63 6.55
N HIS A 72 11.80 50.76 5.90
CA HIS A 72 12.42 50.81 4.57
C HIS A 72 13.94 50.72 4.71
N SER A 73 14.57 49.72 4.10
CA SER A 73 16.00 49.75 3.77
C SER A 73 16.14 49.99 2.27
N VAL A 74 16.80 51.09 1.93
CA VAL A 74 17.14 51.61 0.60
C VAL A 74 18.51 51.03 0.22
N ASP A 75 18.67 50.41 -0.95
CA ASP A 75 19.54 50.82 -2.09
C ASP A 75 19.95 49.49 -2.78
N ASP A 76 20.21 49.31 -4.08
CA ASP A 76 20.18 50.18 -5.24
C ASP A 76 20.24 49.32 -6.53
N ASN A 77 19.74 49.91 -7.61
CA ASN A 77 20.09 49.73 -9.03
C ASN A 77 19.87 48.42 -9.83
N ASN A 78 18.77 48.47 -10.61
CA ASN A 78 18.73 48.67 -12.07
C ASN A 78 19.26 47.57 -13.03
N GLY A 79 18.33 47.02 -13.81
CA GLY A 79 18.59 46.15 -14.97
C GLY A 79 17.29 45.91 -15.75
N SER A 80 17.01 46.81 -16.68
CA SER A 80 15.81 46.86 -17.51
C SER A 80 15.68 45.71 -18.52
N SER A 81 14.42 45.45 -18.87
CA SER A 81 13.91 44.97 -20.18
C SER A 81 14.07 43.48 -20.54
N VAL A 82 12.96 42.81 -20.84
CA VAL A 82 12.41 42.63 -22.20
C VAL A 82 11.30 41.56 -22.13
N LEU A 83 10.12 41.93 -22.62
CA LEU A 83 9.05 41.00 -22.99
C LEU A 83 9.52 40.19 -24.21
N GLN A 84 9.60 38.86 -24.09
CA GLN A 84 9.52 37.98 -25.23
C GLN A 84 8.53 36.86 -24.98
N ARG A 85 7.48 36.86 -25.82
CA ARG A 85 6.73 35.68 -26.20
C ARG A 85 7.71 34.66 -26.75
N GLY A 86 7.74 33.48 -26.14
CA GLY A 86 8.39 32.28 -26.65
C GLY A 86 7.34 31.21 -26.90
N ASP A 87 7.37 30.71 -28.12
CA ASP A 87 6.44 29.79 -28.76
C ASP A 87 6.32 28.43 -28.04
N GLY A 88 5.21 27.76 -28.29
CA GLY A 88 4.89 26.46 -27.71
C GLY A 88 5.88 25.37 -28.14
N SER A 89 6.35 24.61 -27.16
CA SER A 89 6.95 23.28 -27.37
C SER A 89 6.06 22.24 -26.71
N GLN A 90 5.56 21.33 -27.55
CA GLN A 90 4.66 20.24 -27.20
C GLN A 90 5.29 19.35 -26.12
N GLN A 91 4.53 19.15 -25.04
CA GLN A 91 4.78 18.09 -24.07
C GLN A 91 4.79 16.74 -24.78
N ARG A 92 5.96 16.11 -24.85
CA ARG A 92 6.09 14.69 -25.17
C ARG A 92 5.82 13.93 -23.87
N LEU A 93 4.61 13.37 -23.76
CA LEU A 93 4.27 12.38 -22.73
C LEU A 93 5.06 11.10 -23.02
N GLU A 94 5.89 10.67 -22.08
CA GLU A 94 6.58 9.37 -22.12
C GLU A 94 5.56 8.22 -22.13
N PRO A 95 5.59 7.31 -23.13
CA PRO A 95 4.73 6.15 -23.18
C PRO A 95 5.42 4.94 -22.54
N GLY A 96 5.23 4.74 -21.24
CA GLY A 96 5.83 3.57 -20.56
C GLY A 96 5.43 3.45 -19.10
N LEU A 97 4.13 3.46 -18.78
CA LEU A 97 3.60 3.11 -17.45
C LEU A 97 2.07 3.13 -17.50
N THR A 98 1.47 2.20 -18.23
CA THR A 98 0.00 2.16 -18.34
C THR A 98 -0.56 0.85 -18.88
N LEU A 99 0.21 -0.23 -18.98
CA LEU A 99 -0.28 -1.43 -19.67
C LEU A 99 -1.46 -2.13 -18.95
N GLY A 100 -1.55 -1.99 -17.62
CA GLY A 100 -2.66 -2.51 -16.81
C GLY A 100 -3.91 -1.63 -16.74
N ILE A 101 -3.87 -0.38 -17.22
CA ILE A 101 -5.01 0.55 -17.18
C ILE A 101 -5.43 1.02 -18.60
N ARG A 102 -4.50 1.14 -19.57
CA ARG A 102 -4.83 1.59 -20.94
C ARG A 102 -5.81 0.67 -21.66
N HIS A 103 -5.75 -0.65 -21.45
CA HIS A 103 -6.68 -1.58 -22.08
C HIS A 103 -8.09 -1.62 -21.45
N GLY A 104 -8.33 -0.93 -20.33
CA GLY A 104 -9.63 -0.92 -19.64
C GLY A 104 -10.43 0.38 -19.77
N ILE A 105 -9.82 1.47 -20.27
CA ILE A 105 -10.46 2.80 -20.28
C ILE A 105 -10.61 3.37 -21.70
N GLU A 106 -9.85 2.90 -22.69
CA GLU A 106 -10.07 3.22 -24.10
C GLU A 106 -11.22 2.38 -24.68
N GLY A 107 -12.46 2.75 -24.35
CA GLY A 107 -13.66 2.12 -24.91
C GLY A 107 -14.99 2.55 -24.31
N LEU A 108 -15.02 3.26 -23.16
CA LEU A 108 -16.27 3.73 -22.58
C LEU A 108 -16.68 5.07 -23.19
N SER A 109 -17.24 5.01 -24.40
CA SER A 109 -18.08 6.09 -24.91
C SER A 109 -19.31 6.24 -24.00
N ARG A 110 -19.69 7.49 -23.73
CA ARG A 110 -20.69 7.92 -22.73
C ARG A 110 -22.14 7.51 -23.08
N SER A 111 -22.35 6.56 -23.98
CA SER A 111 -23.65 6.19 -24.56
C SER A 111 -24.07 4.73 -24.37
N GLU A 112 -23.31 3.87 -23.68
CA GLU A 112 -23.65 2.44 -23.54
C GLU A 112 -24.10 2.00 -22.12
N ILE A 113 -24.32 2.93 -21.20
CA ILE A 113 -24.99 2.65 -19.92
C ILE A 113 -26.51 2.81 -20.09
N ALA A 114 -27.09 2.01 -20.98
CA ALA A 114 -28.53 1.82 -21.07
C ALA A 114 -28.81 0.51 -21.81
N GLY A 115 -29.12 -0.54 -21.03
CA GLY A 115 -29.75 -1.74 -21.58
C GLY A 115 -28.90 -3.00 -21.49
N GLN A 116 -28.67 -3.51 -20.27
CA GLN A 116 -28.61 -4.96 -20.00
C GLN A 116 -29.20 -5.23 -18.61
N THR A 117 -30.53 -5.25 -18.55
CA THR A 117 -31.28 -5.97 -17.52
C THR A 117 -31.42 -7.42 -17.97
N PRO A 118 -30.95 -8.43 -17.23
CA PRO A 118 -31.44 -9.79 -17.39
C PRO A 118 -32.80 -9.89 -16.70
N GLU A 119 -33.84 -10.26 -17.46
CA GLU A 119 -35.15 -10.61 -16.95
C GLU A 119 -35.05 -11.70 -15.88
N LEU A 120 -35.36 -11.32 -14.63
CA LEU A 120 -35.81 -12.23 -13.60
C LEU A 120 -37.23 -12.69 -13.95
N ALA A 121 -37.36 -13.90 -14.51
CA ALA A 121 -38.64 -14.58 -14.55
C ALA A 121 -38.49 -16.09 -14.43
N SER A 122 -39.11 -16.61 -13.37
CA SER A 122 -39.64 -17.97 -13.21
C SER A 122 -38.64 -19.13 -13.15
N ARG A 123 -38.19 -19.47 -11.93
CA ARG A 123 -37.94 -20.87 -11.55
C ARG A 123 -37.91 -21.09 -10.03
N GLU A 124 -38.94 -20.61 -9.35
CA GLU A 124 -39.34 -21.18 -8.06
C GLU A 124 -40.28 -22.35 -8.33
N SER A 125 -39.77 -23.57 -8.19
CA SER A 125 -40.49 -24.73 -7.64
C SER A 125 -39.69 -26.00 -7.91
N ASN A 126 -39.64 -26.83 -6.87
CA ASN A 126 -39.10 -28.19 -6.82
C ASN A 126 -37.60 -28.30 -6.54
N LEU A 127 -37.24 -28.39 -5.26
CA LEU A 127 -36.37 -29.46 -4.77
C LEU A 127 -36.50 -29.59 -3.24
N ALA A 128 -37.55 -30.27 -2.79
CA ALA A 128 -37.55 -30.96 -1.50
C ALA A 128 -37.50 -32.46 -1.77
N THR A 129 -36.70 -33.17 -0.99
CA THR A 129 -36.56 -34.64 -0.89
C THR A 129 -35.73 -35.34 -1.97
N ASN A 130 -34.41 -35.42 -1.74
CA ASN A 130 -33.72 -36.72 -1.64
C ASN A 130 -32.28 -36.53 -1.15
N SER A 131 -32.06 -36.91 0.11
CA SER A 131 -30.75 -37.08 0.71
C SER A 131 -30.05 -38.31 0.14
N LYS A 132 -28.94 -38.10 -0.57
CA LYS A 132 -27.88 -39.09 -0.78
C LYS A 132 -26.53 -38.50 -0.37
N PRO A 133 -25.63 -39.32 0.19
CA PRO A 133 -24.43 -38.84 0.86
C PRO A 133 -23.32 -38.47 -0.15
N GLU A 134 -22.61 -37.38 0.18
CA GLU A 134 -21.24 -37.05 -0.22
C GLU A 134 -20.85 -37.31 -1.70
N ALA A 135 -21.32 -36.44 -2.60
CA ALA A 135 -20.52 -36.09 -3.76
C ALA A 135 -19.35 -35.24 -3.25
N GLY A 136 -18.13 -35.78 -3.30
CA GLY A 136 -16.92 -35.09 -2.83
C GLY A 136 -16.87 -33.66 -3.36
N LEU A 137 -16.60 -32.70 -2.47
CA LEU A 137 -16.40 -31.30 -2.86
C LEU A 137 -15.48 -31.26 -4.09
N PRO A 138 -15.81 -30.47 -5.14
CA PRO A 138 -14.93 -30.31 -6.27
C PRO A 138 -13.52 -29.98 -5.78
N LYS A 139 -12.49 -30.65 -6.31
CA LYS A 139 -11.11 -30.23 -6.04
C LYS A 139 -10.92 -28.84 -6.62
N PHE A 140 -11.08 -27.82 -5.77
CA PHE A 140 -10.93 -26.43 -6.14
C PHE A 140 -9.45 -26.12 -6.29
N SER A 141 -9.01 -25.89 -7.53
CA SER A 141 -7.65 -25.44 -7.84
C SER A 141 -7.58 -23.93 -7.75
N GLU A 142 -6.57 -23.40 -7.03
CA GLU A 142 -6.26 -21.98 -6.99
C GLU A 142 -5.89 -21.43 -8.38
N VAL A 143 -5.41 -22.31 -9.28
CA VAL A 143 -5.06 -21.96 -10.65
C VAL A 143 -6.27 -22.26 -11.55
N PRO A 144 -6.79 -21.25 -12.29
CA PRO A 144 -7.82 -21.46 -13.30
C PRO A 144 -7.38 -22.53 -14.33
N PRO A 145 -8.30 -23.37 -14.84
CA PRO A 145 -7.97 -24.32 -15.90
C PRO A 145 -7.34 -23.62 -17.10
N GLU A 146 -6.44 -24.33 -17.81
CA GLU A 146 -5.79 -23.77 -19.00
C GLU A 146 -6.83 -23.27 -20.03
N GLY A 147 -6.61 -22.05 -20.53
CA GLY A 147 -7.51 -21.39 -21.48
C GLY A 147 -8.67 -20.59 -20.86
N VAL A 148 -8.94 -20.73 -19.55
CA VAL A 148 -9.97 -19.93 -18.85
C VAL A 148 -9.36 -18.63 -18.32
N ARG A 149 -10.00 -17.49 -18.65
CA ARG A 149 -9.60 -16.20 -18.07
C ARG A 149 -9.82 -16.24 -16.54
N PRO A 150 -8.87 -15.80 -15.71
CA PRO A 150 -9.02 -15.85 -14.25
C PRO A 150 -10.28 -15.14 -13.72
N ALA A 151 -10.70 -14.05 -14.37
CA ALA A 151 -11.93 -13.32 -14.04
C ALA A 151 -13.23 -14.09 -14.34
N SER A 152 -13.15 -15.11 -15.19
CA SER A 152 -14.28 -15.99 -15.57
C SER A 152 -14.24 -17.33 -14.83
N SER A 153 -13.36 -17.48 -13.83
CA SER A 153 -13.29 -18.69 -13.01
C SER A 153 -14.59 -18.88 -12.22
N ALA A 154 -15.22 -20.05 -12.36
CA ALA A 154 -16.45 -20.37 -11.65
C ALA A 154 -16.32 -20.28 -10.12
N LEU A 155 -15.16 -20.67 -9.58
CA LEU A 155 -14.89 -20.58 -8.15
C LEU A 155 -14.79 -19.13 -7.68
N TYR A 156 -14.12 -18.28 -8.46
CA TYR A 156 -14.02 -16.85 -8.17
C TYR A 156 -15.40 -16.19 -8.21
N SER A 157 -16.20 -16.47 -9.25
CA SER A 157 -17.56 -15.94 -9.36
C SER A 157 -18.44 -16.39 -8.18
N LEU A 158 -18.38 -17.67 -7.81
CA LEU A 158 -19.12 -18.20 -6.66
C LEU A 158 -18.67 -17.55 -5.34
N ALA A 159 -17.36 -17.39 -5.13
CA ALA A 159 -16.82 -16.74 -3.93
C ALA A 159 -17.29 -15.28 -3.82
N LYS A 160 -17.26 -14.51 -4.92
CA LYS A 160 -17.79 -13.14 -4.97
C LYS A 160 -19.29 -13.13 -4.69
N GLU A 161 -20.06 -14.05 -5.26
CA GLU A 161 -21.51 -14.12 -5.04
C GLU A 161 -21.84 -14.38 -3.57
N GLN A 162 -21.20 -15.37 -2.94
CA GLN A 162 -21.43 -15.66 -1.52
C GLN A 162 -20.95 -14.51 -0.61
N TYR A 163 -19.81 -13.91 -0.94
CA TYR A 163 -19.30 -12.73 -0.21
C TYR A 163 -20.34 -11.60 -0.18
N HIS A 164 -20.86 -11.20 -1.36
CA HIS A 164 -21.84 -10.12 -1.43
C HIS A 164 -23.17 -10.46 -0.76
N ARG A 165 -23.59 -11.73 -0.76
CA ARG A 165 -24.80 -12.16 -0.02
C ARG A 165 -24.64 -11.92 1.48
N VAL A 166 -23.56 -12.43 2.08
CA VAL A 166 -23.27 -12.25 3.52
C VAL A 166 -23.13 -10.77 3.87
N GLU A 167 -22.48 -9.98 3.00
CA GLU A 167 -22.36 -8.55 3.20
C GLU A 167 -23.71 -7.82 3.13
N SER A 168 -24.57 -8.18 2.17
CA SER A 168 -25.90 -7.57 1.99
C SER A 168 -26.85 -7.83 3.16
N ASP A 169 -26.65 -8.93 3.87
CA ASP A 169 -27.35 -9.25 5.13
C ASP A 169 -26.80 -8.47 6.34
N CYS A 170 -25.84 -7.56 6.12
CA CYS A 170 -25.14 -6.76 7.14
C CYS A 170 -24.42 -7.60 8.21
N LEU A 171 -23.99 -8.82 7.86
CA LEU A 171 -23.27 -9.74 8.76
C LEU A 171 -21.77 -9.42 8.82
N ILE A 172 -21.45 -8.23 9.34
CA ILE A 172 -20.07 -7.76 9.46
C ILE A 172 -19.33 -8.55 10.53
N SER A 173 -18.23 -9.18 10.14
CA SER A 173 -17.39 -10.02 11.00
C SER A 173 -15.92 -10.00 10.56
N LEU A 174 -15.02 -10.51 11.40
CA LEU A 174 -13.61 -10.68 11.04
C LEU A 174 -13.46 -11.63 9.83
N GLN A 175 -14.29 -12.67 9.75
CA GLN A 175 -14.31 -13.64 8.66
C GLN A 175 -14.73 -13.01 7.34
N LEU A 176 -15.65 -12.04 7.36
CA LEU A 176 -16.01 -11.27 6.16
C LEU A 176 -14.78 -10.47 5.66
N VAL A 177 -14.05 -9.81 6.57
CA VAL A 177 -12.82 -9.09 6.22
C VAL A 177 -11.75 -10.03 5.66
N GLN A 178 -11.53 -11.18 6.30
CA GLN A 178 -10.61 -12.21 5.82
C GLN A 178 -10.99 -12.71 4.42
N SER A 179 -12.29 -12.90 4.17
CA SER A 179 -12.80 -13.31 2.85
C SER A 179 -12.52 -12.24 1.80
N ALA A 180 -12.73 -10.96 2.11
CA ALA A 180 -12.41 -9.84 1.23
C ALA A 180 -10.91 -9.79 0.88
N ILE A 181 -10.04 -10.06 1.86
CA ILE A 181 -8.59 -10.12 1.66
C ILE A 181 -8.22 -11.27 0.70
N LEU A 182 -8.76 -12.47 0.91
CA LEU A 182 -8.47 -13.63 0.04
C LEU A 182 -8.93 -13.40 -1.40
N ILE A 183 -10.12 -12.81 -1.57
CA ILE A 183 -10.63 -12.38 -2.88
C ILE A 183 -9.69 -11.36 -3.52
N ALA A 184 -9.25 -10.34 -2.76
CA ALA A 184 -8.32 -9.34 -3.26
C ALA A 184 -6.97 -9.97 -3.67
N VAL A 185 -6.42 -10.90 -2.88
CA VAL A 185 -5.19 -11.63 -3.23
C VAL A 185 -5.34 -12.37 -4.56
N TYR A 186 -6.47 -13.05 -4.79
CA TYR A 186 -6.76 -13.69 -6.08
C TYR A 186 -6.81 -12.67 -7.22
N GLU A 187 -7.58 -11.58 -7.05
CA GLU A 187 -7.72 -10.54 -8.06
C GLU A 187 -6.37 -9.89 -8.41
N ILE A 188 -5.54 -9.58 -7.41
CA ILE A 188 -4.21 -9.00 -7.59
C ILE A 188 -3.27 -10.02 -8.27
N GLY A 189 -3.20 -11.25 -7.75
CA GLY A 189 -2.30 -12.29 -8.27
C GLY A 189 -2.62 -12.73 -9.69
N HIS A 190 -3.86 -12.52 -10.14
CA HIS A 190 -4.27 -12.81 -11.51
C HIS A 190 -4.36 -11.58 -12.42
N GLY A 191 -4.08 -10.38 -11.91
CA GLY A 191 -4.13 -9.14 -12.69
C GLY A 191 -5.54 -8.70 -13.08
N ILE A 192 -6.53 -8.97 -12.23
CA ILE A 192 -7.93 -8.55 -12.43
C ILE A 192 -8.10 -7.11 -11.93
N TYR A 193 -7.71 -6.14 -12.75
CA TYR A 193 -7.86 -4.71 -12.47
C TYR A 193 -9.14 -4.13 -13.10
N PRO A 194 -9.81 -3.16 -12.46
CA PRO A 194 -9.47 -2.53 -11.17
C PRO A 194 -9.97 -3.30 -9.92
N ALA A 195 -10.51 -4.52 -10.08
CA ALA A 195 -11.17 -5.26 -9.00
C ALA A 195 -10.27 -5.44 -7.76
N GLY A 196 -9.01 -5.86 -7.93
CA GLY A 196 -8.09 -6.06 -6.80
C GLY A 196 -7.87 -4.80 -5.94
N TYR A 197 -7.78 -3.63 -6.58
CA TYR A 197 -7.68 -2.34 -5.88
C TYR A 197 -8.95 -2.01 -5.10
N LEU A 198 -10.12 -2.23 -5.72
CA LEU A 198 -11.41 -1.96 -5.07
C LEU A 198 -11.69 -2.91 -3.91
N SER A 199 -11.42 -4.20 -4.08
CA SER A 199 -11.64 -5.21 -3.04
C SER A 199 -10.76 -4.98 -1.81
N ILE A 200 -9.49 -4.60 -1.98
CA ILE A 200 -8.63 -4.31 -0.82
C ILE A 200 -9.02 -3.00 -0.13
N GLY A 201 -9.41 -1.97 -0.89
CA GLY A 201 -9.95 -0.73 -0.32
C GLY A 201 -11.25 -0.95 0.45
N HIS A 202 -12.08 -1.89 -0.04
CA HIS A 202 -13.29 -2.33 0.64
C HIS A 202 -12.97 -3.10 1.94
N ALA A 203 -12.03 -4.04 1.91
CA ALA A 203 -11.55 -4.73 3.11
C ALA A 203 -11.01 -3.75 4.16
N ALA A 204 -10.28 -2.72 3.74
CA ALA A 204 -9.82 -1.65 4.62
C ALA A 204 -10.99 -0.91 5.28
N ARG A 205 -12.06 -0.60 4.54
CA ARG A 205 -13.25 0.06 5.08
C ARG A 205 -13.94 -0.80 6.13
N LEU A 206 -14.10 -2.11 5.87
CA LEU A 206 -14.66 -3.05 6.83
C LEU A 206 -13.78 -3.17 8.08
N GLY A 207 -12.46 -3.31 7.92
CA GLY A 207 -11.52 -3.36 9.05
C GLY A 207 -11.54 -2.08 9.91
N ILE A 208 -11.69 -0.91 9.28
CA ILE A 208 -11.88 0.36 9.99
C ILE A 208 -13.19 0.35 10.78
N MET A 209 -14.28 -0.12 10.17
CA MET A 209 -15.60 -0.20 10.79
C MET A 209 -15.63 -1.15 12.00
N ILE A 210 -14.86 -2.25 11.95
CA ILE A 210 -14.68 -3.18 13.07
C ILE A 210 -13.79 -2.57 14.17
N GLY A 211 -12.95 -1.60 13.85
CA GLY A 211 -12.03 -0.94 14.80
C GLY A 211 -10.61 -1.49 14.79
N LEU A 212 -10.25 -2.31 13.78
CA LEU A 212 -8.91 -2.94 13.67
C LEU A 212 -7.77 -1.92 13.60
N HIS A 213 -8.02 -0.78 12.96
CA HIS A 213 -7.06 0.30 12.78
C HIS A 213 -6.68 1.06 14.07
N ASP A 214 -7.57 1.06 15.08
CA ASP A 214 -7.38 1.77 16.33
C ASP A 214 -8.34 1.28 17.42
N ARG A 215 -7.86 0.35 18.23
CA ARG A 215 -8.63 -0.24 19.32
C ARG A 215 -8.94 0.72 20.48
N LYS A 216 -8.17 1.80 20.63
CA LYS A 216 -8.22 2.67 21.81
C LYS A 216 -9.10 3.89 21.60
N ASN A 217 -9.06 4.49 20.41
CA ASN A 217 -9.68 5.80 20.18
C ASN A 217 -10.76 5.79 19.09
N ALA A 218 -10.91 4.70 18.32
CA ALA A 218 -12.00 4.58 17.36
C ALA A 218 -13.26 4.03 18.03
N ALA A 219 -14.41 4.28 17.40
CA ALA A 219 -15.67 3.66 17.79
C ALA A 219 -15.54 2.12 17.68
N GLN A 220 -15.66 1.43 18.80
CA GLN A 220 -15.67 -0.03 18.85
C GLN A 220 -17.13 -0.49 18.66
N LEU A 221 -17.57 -0.57 17.40
CA LEU A 221 -18.95 -0.93 17.05
C LEU A 221 -19.28 -2.40 17.34
N PHE A 222 -18.26 -3.23 17.49
CA PHE A 222 -18.36 -4.67 17.72
C PHE A 222 -17.64 -5.05 19.02
N LYS A 223 -17.95 -6.25 19.53
CA LYS A 223 -17.28 -6.80 20.72
C LYS A 223 -15.81 -7.06 20.39
N GLY A 224 -14.92 -6.55 21.23
CA GLY A 224 -13.49 -6.78 21.10
C GLY A 224 -13.08 -8.23 21.38
N PRO A 225 -11.84 -8.60 21.03
CA PRO A 225 -11.32 -9.95 21.27
C PRO A 225 -11.24 -10.24 22.77
N GLU A 226 -11.59 -11.48 23.14
CA GLU A 226 -11.55 -11.96 24.53
C GLU A 226 -10.22 -12.65 24.86
N THR A 227 -9.51 -13.10 23.83
CA THR A 227 -8.27 -13.89 23.96
C THR A 227 -7.11 -13.21 23.25
N LEU A 228 -5.89 -13.48 23.72
CA LEU A 228 -4.68 -13.00 23.05
C LEU A 228 -4.56 -13.54 21.62
N SER A 229 -5.03 -14.76 21.37
CA SER A 229 -5.05 -15.36 20.03
C SER A 229 -5.95 -14.58 19.07
N GLN A 230 -7.15 -14.17 19.49
CA GLN A 230 -8.03 -13.31 18.69
C GLN A 230 -7.42 -11.91 18.48
N CYS A 231 -6.76 -11.34 19.50
CA CYS A 231 -6.04 -10.06 19.36
C CYS A 231 -4.97 -10.13 18.26
N GLU A 232 -4.19 -11.21 18.24
CA GLU A 232 -3.14 -11.46 17.26
C GLU A 232 -3.71 -11.75 15.87
N GLU A 233 -4.82 -12.49 15.77
CA GLU A 233 -5.52 -12.72 14.50
C GLU A 233 -5.99 -11.40 13.87
N GLU A 234 -6.68 -10.56 14.64
CA GLU A 234 -7.13 -9.24 14.21
C GLU A 234 -5.96 -8.33 13.82
N LEU A 235 -4.84 -8.40 14.55
CA LEU A 235 -3.62 -7.65 14.23
C LEU A 235 -3.03 -8.11 12.89
N ARG A 236 -2.96 -9.42 12.65
CA ARG A 236 -2.46 -9.98 11.38
C ARG A 236 -3.37 -9.64 10.21
N VAL A 237 -4.69 -9.67 10.40
CA VAL A 237 -5.68 -9.25 9.40
C VAL A 237 -5.46 -7.79 9.03
N TRP A 238 -5.31 -6.90 10.02
CA TRP A 238 -5.07 -5.48 9.75
C TRP A 238 -3.77 -5.24 8.97
N TRP A 239 -2.69 -5.91 9.36
CA TRP A 239 -1.43 -5.83 8.64
C TRP A 239 -1.48 -6.41 7.23
N ALA A 240 -2.23 -7.49 7.01
CA ALA A 240 -2.45 -8.04 5.67
C ALA A 240 -3.16 -7.02 4.75
N ILE A 241 -4.16 -6.29 5.27
CA ILE A 241 -4.82 -5.20 4.53
C ILE A 241 -3.80 -4.11 4.18
N ILE A 242 -3.00 -3.65 5.15
CA ILE A 242 -1.97 -2.62 4.91
C ILE A 242 -1.02 -3.09 3.81
N ILE A 243 -0.45 -4.31 3.92
CA ILE A 243 0.51 -4.85 2.96
C ILE A 243 -0.06 -4.84 1.54
N LEU A 244 -1.28 -5.35 1.36
CA LEU A 244 -1.91 -5.44 0.05
C LEU A 244 -2.32 -4.06 -0.50
N ASP A 245 -2.84 -3.16 0.36
CA ASP A 245 -3.18 -1.78 -0.01
C ASP A 245 -1.94 -1.01 -0.49
N ARG A 246 -0.78 -1.18 0.17
CA ARG A 246 0.48 -0.62 -0.35
C ARG A 246 0.90 -1.30 -1.66
N TYR A 247 0.82 -2.62 -1.72
CA TYR A 247 1.27 -3.38 -2.89
C TYR A 247 0.50 -3.04 -4.18
N VAL A 248 -0.82 -2.89 -4.12
CA VAL A 248 -1.61 -2.54 -5.33
C VAL A 248 -1.35 -1.13 -5.84
N ASN A 249 -0.82 -0.25 -5.00
CA ASN A 249 -0.50 1.14 -5.33
C ASN A 249 0.96 1.34 -5.79
N VAL A 250 1.78 0.28 -5.87
CA VAL A 250 3.18 0.38 -6.31
C VAL A 250 3.27 0.85 -7.76
N GLY A 251 2.47 0.28 -8.67
CA GLY A 251 2.50 0.59 -10.10
C GLY A 251 1.57 1.71 -10.59
N VAL A 252 0.83 2.38 -9.69
CA VAL A 252 -0.11 3.45 -10.04
C VAL A 252 0.16 4.66 -9.15
N SER A 253 0.25 5.86 -9.73
CA SER A 253 0.45 7.11 -9.01
C SER A 253 -0.86 7.90 -8.86
N GLY A 254 -0.91 8.74 -7.83
CA GLY A 254 -2.02 9.68 -7.59
C GLY A 254 -3.30 9.07 -7.00
N LEU A 255 -3.31 7.78 -6.67
CA LEU A 255 -4.39 7.15 -5.92
C LEU A 255 -4.06 7.15 -4.42
N PRO A 256 -4.98 7.64 -3.54
CA PRO A 256 -4.73 7.60 -2.11
C PRO A 256 -4.79 6.16 -1.58
N LEU A 257 -3.98 5.89 -0.56
CA LEU A 257 -4.01 4.64 0.20
C LEU A 257 -5.34 4.52 0.96
N ALA A 258 -5.95 3.34 0.96
CA ALA A 258 -7.24 3.11 1.61
C ALA A 258 -7.13 3.02 3.14
N THR A 259 -5.99 2.58 3.64
CA THR A 259 -5.69 2.46 5.07
C THR A 259 -4.94 3.69 5.60
N PRO A 260 -5.24 4.14 6.83
CA PRO A 260 -4.51 5.22 7.47
C PRO A 260 -3.07 4.82 7.80
N GLU A 261 -2.22 5.81 8.05
CA GLU A 261 -0.86 5.56 8.55
C GLU A 261 -0.90 4.88 9.93
N PRO A 262 -0.08 3.85 10.20
CA PRO A 262 0.07 3.28 11.51
C PRO A 262 0.42 4.34 12.57
N ARG A 263 -0.26 4.30 13.71
CA ARG A 263 -0.08 5.30 14.78
C ARG A 263 1.13 4.99 15.65
N GLN A 264 1.64 6.01 16.34
CA GLN A 264 2.65 5.83 17.38
C GLN A 264 2.17 4.80 18.42
N GLY A 265 2.97 3.75 18.65
CA GLY A 265 2.61 2.61 19.48
C GLY A 265 1.93 1.45 18.74
N ALA A 266 1.83 1.49 17.41
CA ALA A 266 1.43 0.33 16.61
C ALA A 266 2.37 -0.86 16.88
N LEU A 267 1.79 -2.05 16.98
CA LEU A 267 2.49 -3.29 17.28
C LEU A 267 2.66 -4.13 16.00
N LEU A 268 3.78 -4.85 15.94
CA LEU A 268 4.07 -5.86 14.95
C LEU A 268 3.49 -7.22 15.41
N PRO A 269 3.04 -8.07 14.47
CA PRO A 269 2.66 -9.45 14.77
C PRO A 269 3.80 -10.22 15.45
N CYS A 270 3.44 -11.24 16.24
CA CYS A 270 4.44 -12.09 16.86
C CYS A 270 5.09 -13.03 15.81
N ALA A 271 6.19 -13.70 16.19
CA ALA A 271 6.86 -14.64 15.30
C ALA A 271 5.93 -15.78 14.86
N GLU A 272 5.98 -16.15 13.58
CA GLU A 272 5.11 -17.18 13.01
C GLU A 272 5.34 -18.56 13.61
N SER A 273 6.56 -18.85 14.06
CA SER A 273 6.87 -20.09 14.75
C SER A 273 6.02 -20.24 16.02
N ASN A 274 5.89 -19.19 16.82
CA ASN A 274 5.05 -19.17 18.01
C ASN A 274 3.56 -19.27 17.65
N TRP A 275 3.12 -18.47 16.67
CA TRP A 275 1.74 -18.49 16.18
C TRP A 275 1.30 -19.87 15.69
N ASN A 276 2.12 -20.53 14.88
CA ASN A 276 1.83 -21.85 14.31
C ASN A 276 1.79 -22.96 15.37
N ARG A 277 2.52 -22.80 16.49
CA ARG A 277 2.44 -23.70 17.64
C ARG A 277 1.27 -23.38 18.58
N GLY A 278 0.52 -22.31 18.33
CA GLY A 278 -0.54 -21.83 19.21
C GLY A 278 -0.02 -21.23 20.53
N GLU A 279 1.25 -20.81 20.55
CA GLU A 279 1.91 -20.24 21.72
C GLU A 279 1.75 -18.72 21.76
N PHE A 280 1.79 -18.15 22.97
CA PHE A 280 1.80 -16.70 23.15
C PHE A 280 3.17 -16.13 22.74
N GLY A 281 3.18 -15.30 21.70
CA GLY A 281 4.36 -14.58 21.27
C GLY A 281 4.42 -13.15 21.82
N SER A 282 5.61 -12.55 21.79
CA SER A 282 5.82 -11.14 22.11
C SER A 282 5.60 -10.27 20.87
N ASN A 283 4.78 -9.22 20.98
CA ASN A 283 4.58 -8.23 19.92
C ASN A 283 5.55 -7.06 20.10
N GLN A 284 6.39 -6.82 19.10
CA GLN A 284 7.35 -5.70 19.11
C GLN A 284 6.69 -4.41 18.60
N PRO A 285 7.09 -3.22 19.05
CA PRO A 285 6.60 -1.97 18.47
C PRO A 285 7.08 -1.80 17.02
N LEU A 286 6.25 -1.21 16.16
CA LEU A 286 6.60 -0.85 14.78
C LEU A 286 7.69 0.23 14.75
N PHE A 287 7.51 1.26 15.58
CA PHE A 287 8.41 2.41 15.65
C PHE A 287 9.55 2.10 16.63
N VAL A 288 10.72 1.80 16.07
CA VAL A 288 11.97 1.57 16.80
C VAL A 288 13.01 2.60 16.39
N SER A 289 13.90 2.97 17.32
CA SER A 289 14.98 3.93 17.04
C SER A 289 16.04 3.38 16.07
N SER A 290 16.11 2.05 15.92
CA SER A 290 16.95 1.34 14.97
C SER A 290 16.37 -0.04 14.71
N PHE A 291 16.60 -0.59 13.52
CA PHE A 291 16.37 -2.02 13.25
C PHE A 291 17.43 -2.81 14.04
N GLY A 292 17.12 -3.14 15.30
CA GLY A 292 18.04 -3.88 16.17
C GLY A 292 18.33 -5.30 15.65
N ASN A 293 19.41 -5.90 16.13
CA ASN A 293 19.78 -7.31 15.85
C ASN A 293 18.89 -8.31 16.61
N ASN A 294 17.68 -7.91 17.02
CA ASN A 294 16.79 -8.78 17.78
C ASN A 294 16.31 -9.91 16.87
N THR A 295 16.85 -11.10 17.12
CA THR A 295 16.48 -12.37 16.48
C THR A 295 15.02 -12.79 16.73
N GLU A 296 14.26 -12.02 17.50
CA GLU A 296 12.86 -12.29 17.85
C GLU A 296 11.82 -11.78 16.85
N VAL A 297 12.21 -11.00 15.82
CA VAL A 297 11.26 -10.47 14.83
C VAL A 297 11.00 -11.48 13.71
N GLY A 298 9.75 -11.98 13.64
CA GLY A 298 9.30 -12.92 12.61
C GLY A 298 9.27 -12.35 11.19
N SER A 299 9.15 -13.22 10.17
CA SER A 299 9.17 -12.82 8.75
C SER A 299 7.97 -11.93 8.36
N PHE A 300 6.81 -12.17 8.95
CA PHE A 300 5.60 -11.40 8.71
C PHE A 300 5.71 -10.02 9.36
N ALA A 301 6.28 -9.92 10.56
CA ALA A 301 6.61 -8.65 11.18
C ALA A 301 7.61 -7.83 10.34
N LYS A 302 8.64 -8.47 9.80
CA LYS A 302 9.57 -7.83 8.84
C LYS A 302 8.85 -7.35 7.57
N THR A 303 7.87 -8.12 7.08
CA THR A 303 7.02 -7.72 5.95
C THR A 303 6.16 -6.50 6.29
N CYS A 304 5.62 -6.44 7.51
CA CYS A 304 4.88 -5.28 8.01
C CYS A 304 5.75 -4.03 8.06
N GLN A 305 6.99 -4.15 8.54
CA GLN A 305 7.96 -3.05 8.54
C GLN A 305 8.28 -2.56 7.13
N ALA A 306 8.58 -3.48 6.20
CA ALA A 306 8.84 -3.13 4.81
C ALA A 306 7.64 -2.46 4.14
N SER A 307 6.43 -2.95 4.41
CA SER A 307 5.20 -2.34 3.91
C SER A 307 4.94 -0.95 4.49
N HIS A 308 5.25 -0.71 5.77
CA HIS A 308 5.12 0.62 6.36
C HIS A 308 6.04 1.62 5.66
N VAL A 309 7.32 1.27 5.50
CA VAL A 309 8.28 2.14 4.79
C VAL A 309 7.85 2.35 3.34
N LEU A 310 7.37 1.31 2.64
CA LEU A 310 6.79 1.45 1.30
C LEU A 310 5.65 2.47 1.27
N GLY A 311 4.75 2.47 2.26
CA GLY A 311 3.69 3.49 2.36
C GLY A 311 4.20 4.93 2.49
N LEU A 312 5.30 5.14 3.20
CA LEU A 312 5.96 6.45 3.27
C LEU A 312 6.49 6.87 1.89
N ILE A 313 7.07 5.94 1.13
CA ILE A 313 7.55 6.19 -0.25
C ILE A 313 6.38 6.55 -1.18
N LEU A 314 5.30 5.76 -1.15
CA LEU A 314 4.13 6.00 -2.00
C LEU A 314 3.52 7.38 -1.72
N ARG A 315 3.40 7.76 -0.44
CA ARG A 315 2.93 9.10 -0.07
C ARG A 315 3.88 10.19 -0.58
N HIS A 316 5.19 10.02 -0.37
CA HIS A 316 6.19 10.97 -0.84
C HIS A 316 6.15 11.15 -2.38
N ARG A 317 5.96 10.05 -3.12
CA ARG A 317 5.76 10.04 -4.58
C ARG A 317 4.51 10.80 -4.98
N ASP A 318 3.37 10.46 -4.40
CA ASP A 318 2.08 11.00 -4.82
C ASP A 318 1.88 12.45 -4.35
N ASP A 319 2.54 12.84 -3.25
CA ASP A 319 2.58 14.22 -2.81
C ASP A 319 3.31 15.12 -3.81
N ARG A 320 4.17 14.62 -4.72
CA ARG A 320 4.98 15.42 -5.68
C ARG A 320 4.20 16.49 -6.46
N SER A 321 2.94 16.23 -6.75
CA SER A 321 2.04 17.18 -7.43
C SER A 321 1.63 18.40 -6.58
N ASN A 322 1.86 18.34 -5.26
CA ASN A 322 1.52 19.39 -4.32
C ASN A 322 2.63 20.46 -4.27
N ASN A 323 2.45 21.52 -5.08
CA ASN A 323 3.33 22.69 -5.18
C ASN A 323 3.43 23.53 -3.88
N SER A 324 2.67 23.19 -2.84
CA SER A 324 2.72 23.88 -1.54
C SER A 324 3.85 23.43 -0.62
N ILE A 325 4.47 22.28 -0.91
CA ILE A 325 5.54 21.71 -0.08
C ILE A 325 6.90 22.23 -0.54
N ASP A 326 7.66 22.76 0.41
CA ASP A 326 9.02 23.27 0.21
C ASP A 326 9.96 22.22 -0.39
N ALA A 327 10.72 22.60 -1.43
CA ALA A 327 11.62 21.70 -2.15
C ALA A 327 12.75 21.17 -1.27
N GLN A 328 13.27 22.00 -0.36
CA GLN A 328 14.30 21.58 0.60
C GLN A 328 13.75 20.56 1.59
N PHE A 329 12.53 20.78 2.11
CA PHE A 329 11.86 19.79 2.96
C PHE A 329 11.69 18.44 2.25
N ARG A 330 11.26 18.43 0.97
CA ARG A 330 11.14 17.19 0.19
C ARG A 330 12.46 16.47 0.00
N LEU A 331 13.52 17.17 -0.38
CA LEU A 331 14.85 16.57 -0.52
C LEU A 331 15.33 16.01 0.83
N SER A 332 15.09 16.73 1.92
CA SER A 332 15.42 16.25 3.27
C SER A 332 14.65 14.97 3.62
N GLU A 333 13.36 14.91 3.29
CA GLU A 333 12.53 13.71 3.46
C GLU A 333 13.06 12.54 2.61
N ALA A 334 13.35 12.77 1.32
CA ALA A 334 13.90 11.76 0.41
C ALA A 334 15.22 11.17 0.92
N LYS A 335 16.12 12.00 1.46
CA LYS A 335 17.36 11.56 2.11
C LYS A 335 17.09 10.64 3.30
N GLN A 336 16.15 11.00 4.17
CA GLN A 336 15.79 10.17 5.33
C GLN A 336 15.14 8.84 4.90
N LEU A 337 14.30 8.87 3.87
CA LEU A 337 13.69 7.68 3.29
C LEU A 337 14.74 6.75 2.67
N HIS A 338 15.72 7.28 1.93
CA HIS A 338 16.86 6.53 1.42
C HIS A 338 17.62 5.83 2.55
N LEU A 339 18.02 6.57 3.60
CA LEU A 339 18.76 6.02 4.74
C LEU A 339 17.96 4.93 5.45
N THR A 340 16.66 5.13 5.61
CA THR A 340 15.74 4.15 6.22
C THR A 340 15.68 2.86 5.41
N LEU A 341 15.56 2.96 4.08
CA LEU A 341 15.53 1.81 3.18
C LEU A 341 16.85 1.04 3.17
N VAL A 342 17.99 1.73 3.19
CA VAL A 342 19.32 1.08 3.28
C VAL A 342 19.48 0.34 4.61
N ALA A 343 19.07 0.96 5.72
CA ALA A 343 19.10 0.32 7.03
C ALA A 343 18.17 -0.90 7.11
N LEU A 344 16.96 -0.78 6.56
CA LEU A 344 16.00 -1.89 6.46
C LEU A 344 16.56 -3.04 5.61
N ASN A 345 17.12 -2.75 4.43
CA ASN A 345 17.71 -3.78 3.57
C ASN A 345 18.82 -4.56 4.29
N ARG A 346 19.71 -3.86 5.01
CA ARG A 346 20.75 -4.49 5.82
C ARG A 346 20.16 -5.42 6.89
N HIS A 347 19.12 -4.97 7.59
CA HIS A 347 18.41 -5.79 8.57
C HIS A 347 17.79 -7.04 7.94
N LEU A 348 17.20 -6.92 6.74
CA LEU A 348 16.60 -8.04 6.02
C LEU A 348 17.63 -9.02 5.44
N ALA A 349 18.88 -8.58 5.21
CA ALA A 349 19.97 -9.42 4.73
C ALA A 349 20.65 -10.24 5.85
N GLN A 350 20.60 -9.80 7.11
CA GLN A 350 21.32 -10.38 8.25
C GLN A 350 20.74 -11.71 8.80
N ASN A 351 19.92 -12.45 8.05
CA ASN A 351 19.24 -13.65 8.57
C ASN A 351 20.14 -14.90 8.60
N ILE A 352 20.95 -14.98 9.65
CA ILE A 352 21.82 -16.12 9.99
C ILE A 352 21.03 -17.43 10.22
N HIS A 353 19.72 -17.37 10.48
CA HIS A 353 18.88 -18.54 10.84
C HIS A 353 17.81 -18.96 9.80
N ALA A 354 17.80 -18.37 8.60
CA ALA A 354 16.77 -18.65 7.57
C ALA A 354 16.68 -20.13 7.14
N PHE A 355 17.71 -20.93 7.43
CA PHE A 355 17.79 -22.34 7.06
C PHE A 355 17.09 -23.31 8.04
N VAL A 356 16.81 -22.89 9.28
CA VAL A 356 16.34 -23.79 10.35
C VAL A 356 14.83 -23.75 10.55
N ASP A 357 14.19 -22.59 10.39
CA ASP A 357 12.76 -22.39 10.73
C ASP A 357 11.83 -22.22 9.51
N GLY A 358 12.35 -22.29 8.29
CA GLY A 358 11.57 -22.00 7.07
C GLY A 358 11.08 -20.54 6.96
N SER A 359 11.54 -19.65 7.84
CA SER A 359 11.20 -18.23 7.84
C SER A 359 11.99 -17.47 6.77
N SER A 360 11.34 -17.19 5.64
CA SER A 360 11.94 -16.44 4.54
C SER A 360 11.63 -14.95 4.65
N THR A 361 12.65 -14.10 4.45
CA THR A 361 12.49 -12.65 4.33
C THR A 361 12.32 -12.18 2.89
N ASP A 362 12.13 -13.09 1.92
CA ASP A 362 12.05 -12.77 0.50
C ASP A 362 10.94 -11.75 0.19
N ILE A 363 9.78 -11.86 0.84
CA ILE A 363 8.66 -10.92 0.65
C ILE A 363 8.99 -9.53 1.19
N ALA A 364 9.54 -9.46 2.41
CA ALA A 364 9.95 -8.20 3.01
C ALA A 364 11.04 -7.51 2.18
N ALA A 365 12.00 -8.29 1.67
CA ALA A 365 13.05 -7.81 0.77
C ALA A 365 12.44 -7.28 -0.54
N ALA A 366 11.53 -8.03 -1.17
CA ALA A 366 10.85 -7.60 -2.39
C ALA A 366 10.11 -6.26 -2.22
N LEU A 367 9.35 -6.08 -1.13
CA LEU A 367 8.68 -4.80 -0.83
C LEU A 367 9.70 -3.67 -0.61
N CYS A 368 10.80 -3.96 0.10
CA CYS A 368 11.88 -2.99 0.29
C CYS A 368 12.54 -2.61 -1.04
N TYR A 369 12.74 -3.56 -1.95
CA TYR A 369 13.32 -3.31 -3.27
C TYR A 369 12.41 -2.46 -4.14
N SER A 370 11.11 -2.77 -4.21
CA SER A 370 10.14 -1.92 -4.92
C SER A 370 10.11 -0.50 -4.34
N ALA A 371 10.16 -0.36 -3.01
CA ALA A 371 10.22 0.96 -2.36
C ALA A 371 11.50 1.75 -2.74
N ARG A 372 12.65 1.06 -2.82
CA ARG A 372 13.92 1.65 -3.28
C ARG A 372 13.86 2.09 -4.74
N ILE A 373 13.38 1.23 -5.64
CA ILE A 373 13.29 1.54 -7.07
C ILE A 373 12.39 2.77 -7.28
N ILE A 374 11.19 2.79 -6.68
CA ILE A 374 10.29 3.96 -6.75
C ILE A 374 10.98 5.24 -6.27
N LEU A 375 11.67 5.18 -5.11
CA LEU A 375 12.37 6.35 -4.59
C LEU A 375 13.46 6.82 -5.55
N TYR A 376 14.25 5.90 -6.12
CA TYR A 376 15.38 6.27 -6.95
C TYR A 376 14.95 6.75 -8.33
N GLU A 377 13.93 6.16 -8.96
CA GLU A 377 13.36 6.66 -10.23
C GLU A 377 12.93 8.13 -10.13
N MET A 378 12.40 8.56 -8.98
CA MET A 378 12.00 9.96 -8.78
C MET A 378 13.17 10.94 -8.76
N TYR A 379 14.37 10.50 -8.35
CA TYR A 379 15.50 11.37 -8.05
C TYR A 379 16.74 11.07 -8.92
N ALA A 380 16.73 10.02 -9.75
CA ALA A 380 17.83 9.64 -10.66
C ALA A 380 18.09 10.67 -11.77
N CYS A 381 17.07 11.42 -12.17
CA CYS A 381 17.18 12.47 -13.19
C CYS A 381 16.94 13.87 -12.60
N ASN A 382 17.93 14.75 -12.73
CA ASN A 382 17.88 16.11 -12.19
C ASN A 382 17.04 17.08 -13.01
N GLU A 383 16.61 16.74 -14.23
CA GLU A 383 15.83 17.66 -15.06
C GLU A 383 14.50 18.06 -14.41
N HIS A 384 14.01 17.23 -13.48
CA HIS A 384 12.75 17.39 -12.80
C HIS A 384 12.74 18.33 -11.59
N TYR A 385 13.90 18.78 -11.10
CA TYR A 385 13.91 19.72 -9.97
C TYR A 385 13.57 21.12 -10.45
N GLY A 386 12.64 21.76 -9.74
CA GLY A 386 12.28 23.16 -9.94
C GLY A 386 13.45 24.10 -9.64
N GLN A 387 13.34 25.35 -10.09
CA GLN A 387 14.26 26.41 -9.70
C GLN A 387 13.83 26.99 -8.34
N PRO A 388 14.76 27.37 -7.44
CA PRO A 388 16.21 27.30 -7.58
C PRO A 388 16.78 25.89 -7.29
N ARG A 389 17.93 25.59 -7.92
CA ARG A 389 18.68 24.34 -7.70
C ARG A 389 19.27 24.28 -6.29
N LEU A 390 19.06 23.16 -5.61
CA LEU A 390 19.58 22.90 -4.27
C LEU A 390 20.83 22.00 -4.35
N SER A 391 21.84 22.25 -3.51
CA SER A 391 23.09 21.45 -3.47
C SER A 391 22.83 19.97 -3.18
N ASP A 392 21.75 19.71 -2.43
CA ASP A 392 21.32 18.39 -2.02
C ASP A 392 20.72 17.55 -3.16
N GLU A 393 20.37 18.17 -4.30
CA GLU A 393 19.88 17.47 -5.50
C GLU A 393 20.95 16.53 -6.07
N ALA A 394 22.20 17.02 -6.22
CA ALA A 394 23.30 16.23 -6.76
C ALA A 394 23.61 15.00 -5.89
N TRP A 395 23.54 15.17 -4.56
CA TRP A 395 23.71 14.05 -3.64
C TRP A 395 22.62 13.00 -3.82
N MET A 396 21.35 13.44 -3.88
CA MET A 396 20.22 12.51 -4.01
C MET A 396 20.22 11.82 -5.38
N GLN A 397 20.65 12.51 -6.43
CA GLN A 397 20.85 11.91 -7.75
C GLN A 397 21.89 10.80 -7.72
N GLN A 398 23.07 11.09 -7.16
CA GLN A 398 24.14 10.11 -7.09
C GLN A 398 23.72 8.90 -6.23
N ALA A 399 23.12 9.15 -5.08
CA ALA A 399 22.58 8.10 -4.21
C ALA A 399 21.49 7.25 -4.92
N SER A 400 20.71 7.85 -5.81
CA SER A 400 19.68 7.15 -6.58
C SER A 400 20.28 6.29 -7.69
N MET A 401 21.24 6.81 -8.46
CA MET A 401 21.91 6.06 -9.52
C MET A 401 22.71 4.87 -8.97
N GLU A 402 23.50 5.09 -7.90
CA GLU A 402 24.21 4.01 -7.21
C GLU A 402 23.21 3.01 -6.58
N GLY A 403 22.14 3.53 -5.98
CA GLY A 403 21.09 2.73 -5.38
C GLY A 403 20.32 1.85 -6.37
N LEU A 404 20.07 2.32 -7.60
CA LEU A 404 19.43 1.54 -8.66
C LEU A 404 20.31 0.34 -9.07
N LYS A 405 21.60 0.56 -9.26
CA LYS A 405 22.54 -0.54 -9.56
C LYS A 405 22.59 -1.58 -8.43
N GLU A 406 22.63 -1.12 -7.18
CA GLU A 406 22.64 -1.99 -5.99
C GLU A 406 21.34 -2.80 -5.84
N VAL A 407 20.17 -2.15 -5.97
CA VAL A 407 18.88 -2.82 -5.78
C VAL A 407 18.61 -3.84 -6.88
N THR A 408 18.91 -3.53 -8.14
CA THR A 408 18.77 -4.46 -9.26
C THR A 408 19.64 -5.71 -9.06
N ARG A 409 20.88 -5.54 -8.61
CA ARG A 409 21.75 -6.67 -8.24
C ARG A 409 21.20 -7.48 -7.06
N SER A 410 20.59 -6.82 -6.08
CA SER A 410 19.96 -7.48 -4.93
C SER A 410 18.72 -8.29 -5.35
N VAL A 411 17.90 -7.76 -6.26
CA VAL A 411 16.75 -8.47 -6.85
C VAL A 411 17.23 -9.68 -7.67
N TYR A 412 18.34 -9.55 -8.39
CA TYR A 412 18.96 -10.66 -9.12
C TYR A 412 19.40 -11.78 -8.16
N GLN A 413 20.10 -11.43 -7.08
CA GLN A 413 20.49 -12.41 -6.05
C GLN A 413 19.29 -13.08 -5.39
N LEU A 414 18.22 -12.33 -5.13
CA LEU A 414 16.94 -12.89 -4.67
C LEU A 414 16.37 -13.87 -5.69
N ALA A 415 16.39 -13.52 -6.98
CA ALA A 415 15.89 -14.38 -8.04
C ALA A 415 16.68 -15.69 -8.14
N GLN A 416 18.02 -15.61 -8.13
CA GLN A 416 18.90 -16.79 -8.12
C GLN A 416 18.63 -17.67 -6.91
N LYS A 417 18.61 -17.10 -5.70
CA LYS A 417 18.30 -17.84 -4.47
C LYS A 417 16.98 -18.60 -4.58
N ILE A 418 15.94 -17.98 -5.14
CA ILE A 418 14.63 -18.61 -5.30
C ILE A 418 14.67 -19.74 -6.35
N LEU A 419 15.37 -19.52 -7.47
CA LEU A 419 15.53 -20.52 -8.53
C LEU A 419 16.39 -21.72 -8.09
N ASP A 420 17.47 -21.49 -7.35
CA ASP A 420 18.35 -22.55 -6.85
C ASP A 420 17.61 -23.49 -5.89
N VAL A 421 16.79 -22.94 -4.98
CA VAL A 421 15.94 -23.73 -4.08
C VAL A 421 14.91 -24.55 -4.87
N ALA A 422 14.40 -23.99 -5.97
CA ALA A 422 13.42 -24.66 -6.81
C ALA A 422 13.96 -25.88 -7.54
N VAL A 423 15.21 -25.84 -8.01
CA VAL A 423 15.85 -26.99 -8.68
C VAL A 423 15.95 -28.20 -7.75
N VAL A 424 16.09 -27.98 -6.45
CA VAL A 424 16.17 -29.03 -5.43
C VAL A 424 14.78 -29.57 -5.04
N THR A 425 13.73 -28.78 -5.24
CA THR A 425 12.37 -29.10 -4.78
C THR A 425 11.32 -28.71 -5.83
N ASP A 426 11.02 -29.64 -6.74
CA ASP A 426 10.07 -29.46 -7.87
C ASP A 426 8.68 -28.90 -7.46
N SER A 427 8.29 -29.01 -6.19
CA SER A 427 6.98 -28.63 -5.65
C SER A 427 6.87 -27.20 -5.09
N HIS A 428 7.96 -26.44 -4.90
CA HIS A 428 7.94 -25.16 -4.15
C HIS A 428 7.94 -23.87 -4.98
N LEU A 429 8.03 -23.93 -6.32
CA LEU A 429 7.86 -22.72 -7.16
C LEU A 429 6.42 -22.21 -7.16
N LEU A 430 5.45 -23.13 -7.18
CA LEU A 430 4.02 -22.81 -7.10
C LEU A 430 3.62 -22.26 -5.72
N SER A 431 4.45 -22.40 -4.69
CA SER A 431 4.19 -21.79 -3.37
C SER A 431 4.77 -20.38 -3.22
N LYS A 432 5.43 -19.82 -4.24
CA LYS A 432 6.02 -18.48 -4.12
C LYS A 432 4.94 -17.39 -4.17
N SER A 433 5.11 -16.40 -3.30
CA SER A 433 4.17 -15.30 -3.11
C SER A 433 4.14 -14.38 -4.33
N LEU A 434 2.95 -13.95 -4.73
CA LEU A 434 2.75 -12.97 -5.79
C LEU A 434 3.50 -11.64 -5.52
N LEU A 435 3.74 -11.32 -4.23
CA LEU A 435 4.32 -10.04 -3.81
C LEU A 435 5.77 -9.83 -4.30
N VAL A 436 6.46 -10.89 -4.74
CA VAL A 436 7.81 -10.79 -5.34
C VAL A 436 7.75 -10.35 -6.82
N CYS A 437 6.61 -10.53 -7.51
CA CYS A 437 6.53 -10.31 -8.95
C CYS A 437 6.84 -8.87 -9.37
N HIS A 438 6.40 -7.89 -8.58
CA HIS A 438 6.50 -6.49 -8.97
C HIS A 438 7.94 -5.98 -8.92
N CYS A 439 8.72 -6.32 -7.88
CA CYS A 439 10.14 -5.94 -7.84
C CYS A 439 10.96 -6.61 -8.94
N LEU A 440 10.62 -7.86 -9.33
CA LEU A 440 11.24 -8.53 -10.47
C LEU A 440 10.95 -7.79 -11.78
N TYR A 441 9.70 -7.38 -11.99
CA TYR A 441 9.30 -6.59 -13.16
C TYR A 441 10.06 -5.25 -13.22
N GLN A 442 10.03 -4.47 -12.14
CA GLN A 442 10.71 -3.17 -12.05
C GLN A 442 12.22 -3.32 -12.29
N ALA A 443 12.90 -4.23 -11.59
CA ALA A 443 14.33 -4.43 -11.75
C ALA A 443 14.71 -4.98 -13.14
N SER A 444 13.82 -5.73 -13.80
CA SER A 444 14.02 -6.18 -15.19
C SER A 444 14.00 -5.00 -16.16
N SER A 445 13.05 -4.08 -16.01
CA SER A 445 13.00 -2.82 -16.78
C SER A 445 14.27 -2.00 -16.58
N GLU A 446 14.72 -1.85 -15.33
CA GLU A 446 15.98 -1.14 -15.02
C GLU A 446 17.21 -1.83 -15.63
N CYS A 447 17.30 -3.17 -15.55
CA CYS A 447 18.34 -3.94 -16.26
C CYS A 447 18.34 -3.65 -17.76
N ALA A 448 17.17 -3.66 -18.40
CA ALA A 448 17.05 -3.40 -19.82
C ALA A 448 17.47 -1.97 -20.18
N TRP A 449 17.16 -1.00 -19.33
CA TRP A 449 17.66 0.37 -19.47
C TRP A 449 19.19 0.43 -19.40
N PHE A 450 19.82 -0.21 -18.41
CA PHE A 450 21.28 -0.24 -18.32
C PHE A 450 21.94 -0.95 -19.52
N ILE A 451 21.36 -2.04 -20.04
CA ILE A 451 21.86 -2.74 -21.23
C ILE A 451 21.87 -1.81 -22.45
N ARG A 452 20.85 -0.96 -22.59
CA ARG A 452 20.78 0.02 -23.70
C ARG A 452 21.89 1.07 -23.61
N GLU A 453 22.25 1.48 -22.39
CA GLU A 453 23.23 2.53 -22.13
C GLU A 453 24.68 2.00 -22.18
N ASP A 454 25.00 0.98 -21.38
CA ASP A 454 26.37 0.50 -21.12
C ASP A 454 26.71 -0.83 -21.83
N LYS A 455 25.72 -1.56 -22.37
CA LYS A 455 25.86 -2.86 -23.08
C LYS A 455 26.66 -3.94 -22.32
N THR A 456 26.47 -4.06 -21.00
CA THR A 456 27.20 -5.04 -20.20
C THR A 456 26.57 -6.44 -20.26
N ILE A 457 27.40 -7.49 -20.22
CA ILE A 457 26.94 -8.89 -20.27
C ILE A 457 26.28 -9.28 -18.93
N GLU A 458 26.79 -8.73 -17.83
CA GLU A 458 26.28 -8.98 -16.48
C GLU A 458 24.81 -8.57 -16.34
N GLU A 459 24.42 -7.46 -16.96
CA GLU A 459 23.02 -6.99 -16.93
C GLU A 459 22.09 -7.87 -17.76
N VAL A 460 22.57 -8.47 -18.85
CA VAL A 460 21.81 -9.46 -19.63
C VAL A 460 21.52 -10.69 -18.77
N ALA A 461 22.54 -11.24 -18.10
CA ALA A 461 22.35 -12.38 -17.19
C ALA A 461 21.41 -12.05 -16.01
N CYS A 462 21.47 -10.82 -15.50
CA CYS A 462 20.55 -10.35 -14.46
C CYS A 462 19.09 -10.36 -14.95
N LEU A 463 18.86 -9.77 -16.13
CA LEU A 463 17.55 -9.72 -16.77
C LEU A 463 17.00 -11.14 -17.04
N GLU A 464 17.82 -12.02 -17.61
CA GLU A 464 17.44 -13.40 -17.90
C GLU A 464 16.96 -14.16 -16.67
N ALA A 465 17.68 -14.08 -15.55
CA ALA A 465 17.32 -14.76 -14.32
C ALA A 465 16.01 -14.24 -13.71
N MET A 466 15.80 -12.91 -13.70
CA MET A 466 14.56 -12.32 -13.20
C MET A 466 13.35 -12.71 -14.06
N VAL A 467 13.50 -12.68 -15.39
CA VAL A 467 12.45 -13.09 -16.33
C VAL A 467 12.18 -14.59 -16.24
N MET A 468 13.22 -15.42 -16.05
CA MET A 468 13.06 -16.86 -15.81
C MET A 468 12.22 -17.12 -14.56
N LEU A 469 12.48 -16.40 -13.46
CA LEU A 469 11.69 -16.51 -12.24
C LEU A 469 10.25 -16.03 -12.45
N LEU A 470 10.02 -14.92 -13.17
CA LEU A 470 8.67 -14.47 -13.52
C LEU A 470 7.92 -15.54 -14.34
N ARG A 471 8.59 -16.22 -15.29
CA ARG A 471 7.99 -17.32 -16.07
C ARG A 471 7.60 -18.49 -15.16
N ALA A 472 8.44 -18.83 -14.20
CA ALA A 472 8.17 -19.89 -13.22
C ALA A 472 6.97 -19.54 -12.32
N ILE A 473 6.93 -18.32 -11.77
CA ILE A 473 5.82 -17.84 -10.94
C ILE A 473 4.52 -17.74 -11.77
N GLY A 474 4.63 -17.40 -13.06
CA GLY A 474 3.54 -17.31 -14.02
C GLY A 474 2.76 -18.60 -14.26
N LYS A 475 3.30 -19.76 -13.82
CA LYS A 475 2.56 -21.03 -13.80
C LYS A 475 1.38 -20.98 -12.82
N LYS A 476 1.49 -20.23 -11.72
CA LYS A 476 0.41 -20.01 -10.74
C LYS A 476 -0.25 -18.65 -10.91
N TRP A 477 0.54 -17.58 -10.85
CA TRP A 477 0.04 -16.21 -10.78
C TRP A 477 0.04 -15.57 -12.16
N HIS A 478 -1.15 -15.32 -12.72
CA HIS A 478 -1.29 -14.79 -14.06
C HIS A 478 -0.66 -13.39 -14.21
N ILE A 479 -0.57 -12.59 -13.13
CA ILE A 479 0.08 -11.27 -13.16
C ILE A 479 1.52 -11.31 -13.66
N ALA A 480 2.28 -12.37 -13.35
CA ALA A 480 3.67 -12.50 -13.80
C ALA A 480 3.76 -12.64 -15.34
N LYS A 481 2.76 -13.27 -15.97
CA LYS A 481 2.64 -13.33 -17.43
C LYS A 481 2.36 -11.95 -18.02
N GLU A 482 1.52 -11.15 -17.38
CA GLU A 482 1.25 -9.77 -17.79
C GLU A 482 2.49 -8.87 -17.66
N TYR A 483 3.28 -9.03 -16.60
CA TYR A 483 4.56 -8.32 -16.48
C TYR A 483 5.55 -8.69 -17.59
N ILE A 484 5.67 -9.96 -17.96
CA ILE A 484 6.53 -10.39 -19.08
C ILE A 484 6.04 -9.78 -20.40
N LYS A 485 4.73 -9.75 -20.65
CA LYS A 485 4.16 -9.08 -21.83
C LYS A 485 4.49 -7.58 -21.85
N GLY A 486 4.52 -6.95 -20.68
CA GLY A 486 4.93 -5.54 -20.54
C GLY A 486 6.37 -5.32 -20.97
N LEU A 487 7.30 -6.11 -20.44
CA LEU A 487 8.72 -6.05 -20.83
C LEU A 487 8.92 -6.31 -22.34
N ASP A 488 8.16 -7.25 -22.91
CA ASP A 488 8.23 -7.54 -24.35
C ASP A 488 7.72 -6.36 -25.20
N ALA A 489 6.61 -5.75 -24.82
CA ALA A 489 6.04 -4.60 -25.50
C ALA A 489 6.96 -3.36 -25.48
N GLU A 490 7.75 -3.20 -24.41
CA GLU A 490 8.75 -2.13 -24.26
C GLU A 490 10.07 -2.46 -24.97
N GLY A 491 10.20 -3.66 -25.56
CA GLY A 491 11.40 -4.12 -26.24
C GLY A 491 12.55 -4.51 -25.31
N ASP A 492 12.29 -4.61 -24.00
CA ASP A 492 13.30 -4.90 -22.98
C ASP A 492 13.86 -6.33 -23.12
N LEU A 493 13.05 -7.26 -23.64
CA LEU A 493 13.44 -8.66 -23.81
C LEU A 493 14.29 -8.91 -25.07
N ALA A 494 14.51 -7.90 -25.93
CA ALA A 494 15.25 -8.05 -27.18
C ALA A 494 16.70 -8.53 -26.96
N SER A 495 17.28 -8.21 -25.80
CA SER A 495 18.66 -8.57 -25.43
C SER A 495 18.82 -10.03 -25.00
N ILE A 496 17.73 -10.72 -24.63
CA ILE A 496 17.72 -12.14 -24.22
C ILE A 496 17.64 -13.10 -25.43
N GLY A 497 17.33 -12.56 -26.61
CA GLY A 497 17.04 -13.32 -27.83
C GLY A 497 18.13 -13.31 -28.90
N LYS A 498 19.41 -13.09 -28.55
CA LYS A 498 20.54 -13.16 -29.49
C LYS A 498 21.51 -14.28 -29.15
#